data_AF-A0A7V9NEN0-F1
#
_entry.id   AF-A0A7V9NEN0-F1
#
_cell.length_a   1.000
_cell.length_b   1.000
_cell.length_c   1.000
_cell.angle_alpha   90.00
_cell.angle_beta   90.00
_cell.angle_gamma   90.00
#
_symmetry.space_group_name_H-M   'P 1'
#
loop_
_entity.id
_entity.type
_entity.pdbx_description
1 polymer ?
#
loop_
_entity_poly.entity_id
_entity_poly.type
_entity_poly.pdbx_seq_one_letter_code
_entity_poly.pdbx_strand_id
1 'polypeptide(L)' 'MRKIAVPDEGAESLFGNYDENLKHLEGLFTVRIRTSGQELVVEGETADVARAERVL' A
#
# COMPACT_ATOMS: atom_id res chain seq x y z
N MET A 1 1.18 4.35 -11.85
CA MET A 1 0.85 5.10 -10.62
C MET A 1 -0.65 5.03 -10.40
N ARG A 2 -1.08 4.48 -9.26
CA ARG A 2 -2.50 4.25 -8.92
C ARG A 2 -2.73 4.66 -7.47
N LYS A 3 -3.83 5.34 -7.20
CA LYS A 3 -4.17 5.84 -5.86
C LYS A 3 -5.25 4.95 -5.26
N ILE A 4 -5.03 4.51 -4.02
CA ILE A 4 -5.95 3.71 -3.23
C ILE A 4 -6.26 4.54 -1.97
N ALA A 5 -7.54 4.81 -1.74
CA ALA A 5 -7.98 5.44 -0.50
C ALA A 5 -8.05 4.37 0.59
N VAL A 6 -7.40 4.60 1.73
CA VAL A 6 -7.41 3.65 2.84
C VAL A 6 -8.45 4.10 3.87
N PRO A 7 -9.35 3.22 4.33
CA PRO A 7 -10.28 3.54 5.40
C PRO A 7 -9.54 3.68 6.76
N ASP A 8 -9.95 4.65 7.57
CA ASP A 8 -9.37 4.93 8.90
C ASP A 8 -9.35 3.70 9.82
N GLU A 9 -10.36 2.83 9.73
CA GLU A 9 -10.51 1.65 10.60
C GLU A 9 -9.43 0.57 10.37
N GLY A 10 -8.71 0.61 9.24
CA GLY A 10 -7.66 -0.35 8.89
C GLY A 10 -6.28 0.25 8.71
N ALA A 11 -6.18 1.58 8.66
CA ALA A 11 -4.96 2.33 8.39
C ALA A 11 -3.85 2.01 9.42
N GLU A 12 -4.16 2.01 10.71
CA GLU A 12 -3.17 1.70 11.77
C GLU A 12 -2.61 0.27 11.64
N SER A 13 -3.44 -0.69 11.24
CA SER A 13 -3.01 -2.08 11.05
C SER A 13 -2.21 -2.27 9.75
N LEU A 14 -2.57 -1.54 8.70
CA LEU A 14 -1.91 -1.56 7.40
C LEU A 14 -0.55 -0.86 7.39
N PHE A 15 -0.43 0.26 8.09
CA PHE A 15 0.85 0.94 8.25
C PHE A 15 1.73 0.20 9.26
N GLY A 16 1.13 -0.41 10.28
CA GLY A 16 1.90 -0.97 11.39
C GLY A 16 2.69 0.13 12.11
N ASN A 17 3.60 -0.27 13.00
CA ASN A 17 4.48 0.69 13.65
C ASN A 17 5.51 1.19 12.61
N TYR A 18 5.46 2.47 12.22
CA TYR A 18 6.40 3.10 11.28
C TYR A 18 6.43 2.55 9.83
N ASP A 19 5.28 2.22 9.25
CA ASP A 19 5.19 1.77 7.83
C ASP A 19 5.93 0.44 7.54
N GLU A 20 6.26 -0.37 8.56
CA GLU A 20 6.96 -1.65 8.39
C GLU A 20 6.16 -2.62 7.52
N ASN A 21 4.83 -2.66 7.70
CA ASN A 21 3.94 -3.51 6.92
C ASN A 21 3.91 -3.09 5.44
N LEU A 22 3.98 -1.78 5.18
CA LEU A 22 4.07 -1.26 3.81
C LEU A 22 5.38 -1.67 3.14
N LYS A 23 6.52 -1.54 3.82
CA LYS A 23 7.80 -2.01 3.27
C LYS A 23 7.80 -3.50 2.97
N HIS A 24 7.10 -4.29 3.78
CA HIS A 24 6.94 -5.71 3.55
C HIS A 24 6.09 -5.99 2.30
N LEU A 25 4.96 -5.28 2.16
CA LEU A 25 4.10 -5.34 0.98
C LEU A 25 4.82 -4.86 -0.29
N GLU A 26 5.63 -3.81 -0.20
CA GLU A 26 6.48 -3.31 -1.29
C GLU A 26 7.44 -4.41 -1.78
N GLY A 27 8.09 -5.12 -0.85
CA GLY A 27 8.99 -6.22 -1.18
C GLY A 27 8.27 -7.45 -1.76
N LEU A 28 7.10 -7.79 -1.21
CA LEU A 28 6.32 -8.95 -1.66
C LEU A 28 5.73 -8.76 -3.06
N PHE A 29 5.21 -7.57 -3.34
CA PHE A 29 4.58 -7.25 -4.63
C PHE A 29 5.54 -6.55 -5.59
N THR A 30 6.80 -6.27 -5.22
CA THR A 30 7.74 -5.49 -6.04
C THR A 30 7.14 -4.16 -6.50
N VAL A 31 6.31 -3.57 -5.65
CA VAL A 31 5.67 -2.27 -5.88
C VAL A 31 6.26 -1.26 -4.91
N ARG A 32 6.11 0.02 -5.24
CA ARG A 32 6.44 1.13 -4.36
C ARG A 32 5.15 1.66 -3.75
N ILE A 33 5.10 1.78 -2.44
CA ILE A 33 3.93 2.26 -1.71
C ILE A 33 4.31 3.57 -1.03
N ARG A 34 3.49 4.61 -1.23
CA ARG A 34 3.68 5.92 -0.60
C ARG A 34 2.43 6.30 0.15
N THR A 35 2.59 6.67 1.42
CA THR A 35 1.55 7.22 2.27
C THR A 35 1.51 8.73 2.15
N SER A 36 0.32 9.29 1.96
CA SER A 36 0.05 10.72 2.02
C SER A 36 -1.23 10.95 2.82
N GLY A 37 -1.09 11.12 4.13
CA GLY A 37 -2.24 11.22 5.04
C GLY A 37 -3.06 9.93 5.05
N GLN A 38 -4.27 9.99 4.50
CA GLN A 38 -5.20 8.86 4.34
C GLN A 38 -5.18 8.24 2.93
N GLU A 39 -4.30 8.72 2.04
CA GLU A 39 -4.13 8.17 0.70
C GLU A 39 -2.89 7.27 0.62
N LEU A 40 -3.06 6.10 0.00
CA LEU A 40 -1.97 5.24 -0.44
C LEU A 40 -1.76 5.37 -1.94
N VAL A 41 -0.53 5.65 -2.35
CA VAL A 41 -0.13 5.66 -3.76
C VAL A 41 0.71 4.43 -4.01
N VAL A 42 0.21 3.54 -4.86
CA VAL A 42 0.93 2.34 -5.29
C VAL A 42 1.48 2.57 -6.69
N GLU A 43 2.79 2.43 -6.83
CA GLU A 43 3.54 2.62 -8.07
C GLU A 43 4.33 1.35 -8.38
N GLY A 44 4.02 0.68 -9.47
CA GLY A 44 4.70 -0.55 -9.88
C GLY A 44 4.16 -1.06 -11.20
N GLU A 45 4.45 -2.32 -11.52
CA GLU A 45 3.88 -2.98 -12.69
C GLU A 45 2.37 -3.14 -12.54
N THR A 46 1.62 -3.00 -13.63
CA THR A 46 0.15 -3.05 -13.62
C THR A 46 -0.39 -4.34 -13.01
N ALA A 47 0.31 -5.46 -13.19
CA ALA A 47 -0.07 -6.76 -12.63
C ALA A 47 0.10 -6.80 -11.10
N ASP A 48 1.19 -6.24 -10.58
CA ASP A 48 1.48 -6.23 -9.15
C ASP A 48 0.68 -5.18 -8.40
N VAL A 49 0.46 -4.02 -9.00
CA VAL A 49 -0.46 -3.00 -8.47
C VAL A 49 -1.87 -3.59 -8.32
N ALA A 50 -2.34 -4.36 -9.31
CA ALA A 50 -3.65 -5.02 -9.24
C ALA A 50 -3.70 -6.14 -8.18
N ARG A 51 -2.56 -6.76 -7.84
CA ARG A 51 -2.48 -7.72 -6.73
C ARG A 51 -2.49 -7.03 -5.38
N ALA A 52 -1.73 -5.95 -5.22
CA ALA A 52 -1.73 -5.14 -4.01
C ALA A 52 -3.13 -4.57 -3.73
N GLU A 53 -3.84 -4.08 -4.75
CA GLU A 53 -5.23 -3.57 -4.64
C GLU A 53 -6.24 -4.62 -4.17
N ARG A 54 -5.98 -5.93 -4.37
CA ARG A 54 -6.90 -6.99 -3.90
C ARG A 54 -6.67 -7.39 -2.45
N VAL A 55 -5.55 -6.98 -1.87
CA VAL A 55 -5.11 -7.36 -0.53
C VAL A 55 -5.27 -6.18 0.45
N LEU A 56 -5.11 -4.95 -0.06
CA LEU A 56 -5.40 -3.68 0.62
C LEU A 56 -6.91 -3.40 0.61
#